data_AF-A0A7N0VG78-F1
#
_entry.id   AF-A0A7N0VG78-F1
#
_cell.length_a   1.000
_cell.length_b   1.000
_cell.length_c   1.000
_cell.angle_alpha   90.00
_cell.angle_beta   90.00
_cell.angle_gamma   90.00
#
_symmetry.space_group_name_H-M   'P 1'
#
loop_
_entity.id
_entity.type
_entity.pdbx_description
1 polymer ?
#
loop_
_entity_poly.entity_id
_entity_poly.type
_entity_poly.pdbx_seq_one_letter_code
_entity_poly.pdbx_strand_id
1 'polypeptide(L)'
;MEMGSSPRTVEEIFKDFSSRRSGIVRALTTDVDDFYGLCDPEKENLCLYGHPNETWEVTLPAEEVPPELPEPALGINFARDGMNRKDWLSLVAVHSDSWLLSVAFYFGARLNRNERKRLFTMMNDLPTLFEIVTERKPAKDKPTTDSGSKSRVVTKRTSDGQVKSTPKLMDESYEEDDDEHSETLCGSCGGNYNADEFWIGCDICERWYHGKCVKITPAKAESIKQYKCPSCMKRSRQ
;
A
#
# COMPACT_ATOMS: atom_id res chain seq x y z
N MET A 1 -33.77 5.07 15.22
CA MET A 1 -32.38 5.53 15.13
C MET A 1 -32.15 5.91 13.68
N GLU A 2 -31.80 7.16 13.40
CA GLU A 2 -31.45 7.57 12.03
C GLU A 2 -30.20 6.79 11.62
N MET A 3 -30.36 5.82 10.72
CA MET A 3 -29.24 5.24 10.00
C MET A 3 -28.70 6.34 9.10
N GLY A 4 -27.65 7.02 9.56
CA GLY A 4 -26.90 7.95 8.72
C GLY A 4 -26.51 7.24 7.42
N SER A 5 -26.64 7.95 6.29
CA SER A 5 -26.28 7.40 4.99
C SER A 5 -24.84 6.86 5.02
N SER A 6 -24.63 5.63 4.55
CA SER A 6 -23.29 5.04 4.43
C SER A 6 -22.34 6.00 3.68
N PRO A 7 -21.08 6.15 4.12
CA PRO A 7 -20.14 7.09 3.51
C PRO A 7 -19.86 6.69 2.05
N ARG A 8 -19.84 7.67 1.13
CA ARG A 8 -19.70 7.40 -0.31
C ARG A 8 -18.54 8.13 -0.98
N THR A 9 -18.11 9.25 -0.41
CA THR A 9 -16.95 10.01 -0.91
C THR A 9 -15.67 9.61 -0.19
N VAL A 10 -14.51 9.91 -0.80
CA VAL A 10 -13.19 9.65 -0.19
C VAL A 10 -13.09 10.30 1.19
N GLU A 11 -13.55 11.54 1.33
CA GLU A 11 -13.50 12.31 2.58
C GLU A 11 -14.42 11.73 3.66
N GLU A 12 -15.63 11.31 3.30
CA GLU A 12 -16.56 10.66 4.24
C GLU A 12 -16.04 9.30 4.71
N ILE A 13 -15.49 8.51 3.80
CA ILE A 13 -14.92 7.18 4.12
C ILE A 13 -13.69 7.35 5.01
N PHE A 14 -12.81 8.30 4.69
CA PHE A 14 -11.65 8.59 5.53
C PHE A 14 -12.05 9.11 6.92
N LYS A 15 -13.13 9.90 7.01
CA LYS A 15 -13.68 10.35 8.29
C LYS A 15 -14.19 9.17 9.12
N ASP A 16 -14.99 8.27 8.51
CA ASP A 16 -15.45 7.04 9.17
C ASP A 16 -14.27 6.20 9.67
N PHE A 17 -13.28 5.92 8.80
CA PHE A 17 -12.04 5.23 9.16
C PHE A 17 -11.34 5.89 10.36
N SER A 18 -11.13 7.22 10.29
CA SER A 18 -10.42 7.97 11.32
C SER A 18 -11.14 7.93 12.66
N SER A 19 -12.48 8.02 12.65
CA SER A 19 -13.28 7.96 13.88
C SER A 19 -13.26 6.57 14.51
N ARG A 20 -13.45 5.49 13.72
CA ARG A 20 -13.34 4.11 14.23
C ARG A 20 -11.94 3.83 14.77
N ARG A 21 -10.91 4.27 14.04
CA ARG A 21 -9.51 4.19 14.46
C ARG A 21 -9.30 4.91 15.80
N SER A 22 -9.86 6.11 15.98
CA SER A 22 -9.79 6.87 17.25
C SER A 22 -10.34 6.05 18.41
N GLY A 23 -11.49 5.42 18.24
CA GLY A 23 -12.07 4.52 19.25
C GLY A 23 -11.15 3.37 19.63
N ILE A 24 -10.58 2.68 18.63
CA ILE A 24 -9.67 1.57 18.89
C ILE A 24 -8.34 2.03 19.51
N VAL A 25 -7.80 3.17 19.09
CA VAL A 25 -6.61 3.76 19.75
C VAL A 25 -6.89 3.94 21.24
N ARG A 26 -8.05 4.49 21.62
CA ARG A 26 -8.43 4.64 23.04
C ARG A 26 -8.50 3.29 23.75
N ALA A 27 -9.17 2.28 23.15
CA ALA A 27 -9.25 0.93 23.71
C ALA A 27 -7.88 0.31 24.00
N LEU A 28 -6.92 0.49 23.08
CA LEU A 28 -5.59 -0.12 23.19
C LEU A 28 -4.57 0.74 23.96
N THR A 29 -4.95 1.95 24.39
CA THR A 29 -4.06 2.88 25.10
C THR A 29 -4.69 3.44 26.37
N THR A 30 -5.56 4.44 26.25
CA THR A 30 -6.16 5.16 27.39
C THR A 30 -7.04 4.24 28.24
N ASP A 31 -7.85 3.40 27.61
CA ASP A 31 -8.85 2.55 28.26
C ASP A 31 -8.38 1.07 28.33
N VAL A 32 -7.06 0.84 28.28
CA VAL A 32 -6.47 -0.50 28.08
C VAL A 32 -6.76 -1.48 29.21
N ASP A 33 -6.98 -0.99 30.44
CA ASP A 33 -7.36 -1.83 31.58
C ASP A 33 -8.82 -2.26 31.51
N ASP A 34 -9.72 -1.36 31.10
CA ASP A 34 -11.14 -1.69 30.88
C ASP A 34 -11.28 -2.67 29.72
N PHE A 35 -10.60 -2.41 28.59
CA PHE A 35 -10.56 -3.30 27.45
C PHE A 35 -10.04 -4.70 27.82
N TYR A 36 -8.93 -4.78 28.58
CA TYR A 36 -8.37 -6.05 29.03
C TYR A 36 -9.33 -6.81 29.95
N GLY A 37 -10.02 -6.10 30.86
CA GLY A 37 -11.01 -6.65 31.77
C GLY A 37 -12.25 -7.21 31.08
N LEU A 38 -12.67 -6.59 29.97
CA LEU A 38 -13.82 -7.06 29.16
C LEU A 38 -13.50 -8.32 28.34
N CYS A 39 -12.24 -8.51 27.93
CA CYS A 39 -11.78 -9.63 27.12
C CYS A 39 -11.57 -10.93 27.95
N ASP A 40 -12.60 -11.38 28.64
CA ASP A 40 -12.57 -12.60 29.47
C ASP A 40 -12.42 -13.88 28.61
N PRO A 41 -11.35 -14.69 28.79
CA PRO A 41 -11.14 -15.93 28.04
C PRO A 41 -12.21 -17.00 28.26
N GLU A 42 -12.97 -16.92 29.36
CA GLU A 42 -14.05 -17.86 29.68
C GLU A 42 -15.37 -17.50 28.98
N LYS A 43 -15.44 -16.33 28.34
CA LYS A 43 -16.58 -15.94 27.49
C LYS A 43 -16.43 -16.53 26.09
N GLU A 44 -17.52 -16.49 25.33
CA GLU A 44 -17.55 -16.83 23.91
C GLU A 44 -16.57 -15.96 23.08
N ASN A 45 -16.50 -16.21 21.78
CA ASN A 45 -15.47 -15.62 20.91
C ASN A 45 -15.72 -14.11 20.72
N LEU A 46 -15.04 -13.27 21.50
CA LEU A 46 -15.25 -11.81 21.48
C LEU A 46 -14.46 -11.15 20.35
N CYS A 47 -14.97 -10.00 19.92
CA CYS A 47 -14.41 -9.10 18.90
C CYS A 47 -14.20 -7.70 19.50
N LEU A 48 -13.28 -6.92 18.91
CA LEU A 48 -13.13 -5.49 19.20
C LEU A 48 -13.65 -4.67 18.01
N TYR A 49 -14.65 -3.82 18.26
CA TYR A 49 -15.23 -2.92 17.25
C TYR A 49 -14.84 -1.47 17.53
N GLY A 50 -14.55 -0.74 16.46
CA GLY A 50 -14.49 0.73 16.44
C GLY A 50 -15.72 1.31 15.76
N HIS A 51 -16.31 2.35 16.34
CA HIS A 51 -17.54 2.99 15.87
C HIS A 51 -17.27 4.40 15.30
N PRO A 52 -18.10 4.89 14.36
CA PRO A 52 -17.88 6.18 13.69
C PRO A 52 -18.13 7.41 14.59
N ASN A 53 -18.68 7.20 15.79
CA ASN A 53 -18.79 8.18 16.86
C ASN A 53 -17.54 8.21 17.79
N GLU A 54 -16.45 7.59 17.34
CA GLU A 54 -15.18 7.47 18.06
C GLU A 54 -15.23 6.58 19.30
N THR A 55 -16.29 5.81 19.52
CA THR A 55 -16.34 4.81 20.61
C THR A 55 -15.80 3.45 20.17
N TRP A 56 -15.54 2.59 21.14
CA TRP A 56 -15.14 1.20 20.94
C TRP A 56 -16.04 0.27 21.74
N GLU A 57 -16.10 -1.00 21.35
CA GLU A 57 -16.94 -2.00 22.00
C GLU A 57 -16.30 -3.38 21.91
N VAL A 58 -16.42 -4.18 22.99
CA VAL A 58 -16.08 -5.60 22.99
C VAL A 58 -17.38 -6.39 23.07
N THR A 59 -17.70 -7.11 22.00
CA THR A 59 -18.96 -7.86 21.88
C THR A 59 -18.79 -9.10 20.99
N LEU A 60 -19.84 -9.92 20.91
CA LEU A 60 -19.90 -11.08 20.01
C LEU A 60 -19.96 -10.61 18.55
N PRO A 61 -19.54 -11.45 17.58
CA PRO A 61 -19.71 -11.17 16.17
C PRO A 61 -21.17 -10.92 15.80
N ALA A 62 -21.42 -10.21 14.70
CA ALA A 62 -22.79 -10.01 14.21
C ALA A 62 -23.51 -11.35 13.99
N GLU A 63 -24.76 -11.43 14.45
CA GLU A 63 -25.62 -12.61 14.26
C GLU A 63 -26.16 -12.73 12.83
N GLU A 64 -26.19 -11.62 12.09
CA GLU A 64 -26.72 -11.57 10.72
C GLU A 64 -25.78 -12.23 9.71
N VAL A 65 -26.35 -13.00 8.77
CA VAL A 65 -25.60 -13.74 7.76
C VAL A 65 -26.15 -13.45 6.35
N PRO A 66 -25.39 -12.79 5.44
CA PRO A 66 -24.08 -12.18 5.69
C PRO A 66 -24.20 -10.86 6.48
N PRO A 67 -23.17 -10.49 7.26
CA PRO A 67 -23.14 -9.21 7.97
C PRO A 67 -23.04 -8.02 6.99
N GLU A 68 -23.51 -6.85 7.43
CA GLU A 68 -23.49 -5.62 6.60
C GLU A 68 -22.07 -5.10 6.35
N LEU A 69 -21.16 -5.27 7.31
CA LEU A 69 -19.76 -4.85 7.22
C LEU A 69 -18.82 -6.05 7.38
N PRO A 70 -17.57 -5.96 6.91
CA PRO A 70 -16.54 -6.93 7.26
C PRO A 70 -16.43 -7.10 8.78
N GLU A 71 -16.30 -8.34 9.24
CA GLU A 71 -16.16 -8.65 10.67
C GLU A 71 -14.71 -8.52 11.13
N PRO A 72 -14.45 -8.02 12.35
CA PRO A 72 -13.13 -8.00 12.96
C PRO A 72 -12.68 -9.42 13.35
N ALA A 73 -11.44 -9.54 13.85
CA ALA A 73 -10.91 -10.83 14.28
C ALA A 73 -11.71 -11.38 15.46
N LEU A 74 -12.13 -12.64 15.31
CA LEU A 74 -12.94 -13.38 16.27
C LEU A 74 -12.05 -14.06 17.33
N GLY A 75 -12.48 -14.01 18.60
CA GLY A 75 -11.84 -14.75 19.69
C GLY A 75 -10.56 -14.10 20.22
N ILE A 76 -10.48 -12.77 20.18
CA ILE A 76 -9.30 -12.03 20.68
C ILE A 76 -9.04 -12.29 22.16
N ASN A 77 -10.08 -12.66 22.92
CA ASN A 77 -10.01 -12.97 24.35
C ASN A 77 -9.25 -14.28 24.65
N PHE A 78 -9.24 -15.26 23.75
CA PHE A 78 -8.64 -16.57 24.05
C PHE A 78 -7.13 -16.56 24.21
N ALA A 79 -6.44 -15.70 23.46
CA ALA A 79 -5.00 -15.59 23.55
C ALA A 79 -4.53 -14.67 24.70
N ARG A 80 -5.45 -13.97 25.40
CA ARG A 80 -5.13 -12.90 26.34
C ARG A 80 -4.18 -13.36 27.46
N ASP A 81 -4.51 -14.47 28.10
CA ASP A 81 -3.75 -14.98 29.26
C ASP A 81 -2.63 -15.97 28.85
N GLY A 82 -2.60 -16.35 27.57
CA GLY A 82 -1.60 -17.27 27.01
C GLY A 82 -0.30 -16.59 26.54
N MET A 83 -0.21 -15.26 26.58
CA MET A 83 0.95 -14.51 26.11
C MET A 83 1.21 -13.23 26.91
N ASN A 84 2.34 -12.56 26.67
CA ASN A 84 2.62 -11.28 27.31
C ASN A 84 1.55 -10.25 26.92
N ARG A 85 1.07 -9.46 27.88
CA ARG A 85 0.05 -8.43 27.66
C ARG A 85 0.39 -7.49 26.50
N LYS A 86 1.66 -7.07 26.35
CA LYS A 86 2.07 -6.19 25.24
C LYS A 86 2.02 -6.89 23.89
N ASP A 87 2.36 -8.19 23.84
CA ASP A 87 2.30 -8.98 22.61
C ASP A 87 0.85 -9.24 22.20
N TRP A 88 -0.03 -9.51 23.18
CA TRP A 88 -1.47 -9.63 22.96
C TRP A 88 -2.07 -8.32 22.41
N LEU A 89 -1.77 -7.17 23.03
CA LEU A 89 -2.22 -5.88 22.52
C LEU A 89 -1.70 -5.60 21.11
N SER A 90 -0.45 -5.98 20.81
CA SER A 90 0.14 -5.85 19.48
C SER A 90 -0.57 -6.74 18.45
N LEU A 91 -0.94 -7.96 18.83
CA LEU A 91 -1.72 -8.88 17.99
C LEU A 91 -3.10 -8.28 17.67
N VAL A 92 -3.82 -7.81 18.70
CA VAL A 92 -5.13 -7.15 18.52
C VAL A 92 -5.00 -5.92 17.63
N ALA A 93 -3.94 -5.13 17.78
CA ALA A 93 -3.69 -3.95 16.96
C ALA A 93 -3.54 -4.30 15.47
N VAL A 94 -2.74 -5.32 15.11
CA VAL A 94 -2.55 -5.75 13.71
C VAL A 94 -3.85 -6.23 13.07
N HIS A 95 -4.65 -7.01 13.83
CA HIS A 95 -5.96 -7.44 13.36
C HIS A 95 -6.93 -6.27 13.18
N SER A 96 -6.89 -5.30 14.09
CA SER A 96 -7.73 -4.09 14.02
C SER A 96 -7.33 -3.19 12.85
N ASP A 97 -6.03 -3.01 12.57
CA ASP A 97 -5.52 -2.29 11.40
C ASP A 97 -6.06 -2.90 10.10
N SER A 98 -6.01 -4.23 10.00
CA SER A 98 -6.52 -4.98 8.84
C SER A 98 -8.03 -4.83 8.68
N TRP A 99 -8.78 -4.88 9.78
CA TRP A 99 -10.22 -4.70 9.80
C TRP A 99 -10.62 -3.29 9.35
N LEU A 100 -9.98 -2.24 9.89
CA LEU A 100 -10.25 -0.86 9.50
C LEU A 100 -10.00 -0.62 8.00
N LEU A 101 -8.93 -1.21 7.44
CA LEU A 101 -8.67 -1.18 6.00
C LEU A 101 -9.80 -1.87 5.22
N SER A 102 -10.25 -3.04 5.67
CA SER A 102 -11.35 -3.77 5.04
C SER A 102 -12.66 -2.96 5.04
N VAL A 103 -13.04 -2.36 6.17
CA VAL A 103 -14.25 -1.52 6.28
C VAL A 103 -14.17 -0.29 5.37
N ALA A 104 -13.02 0.40 5.36
CA ALA A 104 -12.83 1.57 4.50
C ALA A 104 -13.00 1.22 3.01
N PHE A 105 -12.41 0.12 2.56
CA PHE A 105 -12.50 -0.31 1.15
C PHE A 105 -13.82 -1.01 0.82
N TYR A 106 -14.55 -1.54 1.81
CA TYR A 106 -15.92 -1.98 1.65
C TYR A 106 -16.85 -0.81 1.29
N PHE A 107 -16.80 0.28 2.05
CA PHE A 107 -17.51 1.51 1.66
C PHE A 107 -16.97 2.10 0.36
N GLY A 108 -15.67 1.97 0.13
CA GLY A 108 -14.96 2.40 -1.07
C GLY A 108 -15.19 1.55 -2.32
N ALA A 109 -16.06 0.54 -2.29
CA ALA A 109 -16.23 -0.41 -3.40
C ALA A 109 -16.61 0.26 -4.74
N ARG A 110 -17.27 1.42 -4.69
CA ARG A 110 -17.67 2.19 -5.88
C ARG A 110 -16.70 3.31 -6.26
N LEU A 111 -15.64 3.51 -5.49
CA LEU A 111 -14.61 4.48 -5.81
C LEU A 111 -13.81 4.02 -7.02
N ASN A 112 -13.44 4.96 -7.89
CA ASN A 112 -12.52 4.69 -8.99
C ASN A 112 -11.08 4.47 -8.49
N ARG A 113 -10.18 4.06 -9.38
CA ARG A 113 -8.76 3.79 -9.06
C ARG A 113 -8.07 4.96 -8.35
N ASN A 114 -8.24 6.18 -8.84
CA ASN A 114 -7.58 7.35 -8.28
C ASN A 114 -8.16 7.73 -6.91
N GLU A 115 -9.45 7.55 -6.71
CA GLU A 115 -10.12 7.77 -5.42
C GLU A 115 -9.67 6.75 -4.37
N ARG A 116 -9.57 5.47 -4.73
CA ARG A 116 -9.01 4.42 -3.85
C ARG A 116 -7.56 4.70 -3.48
N LYS A 117 -6.74 5.12 -4.44
CA LYS A 117 -5.36 5.55 -4.19
C LYS A 117 -5.30 6.72 -3.20
N ARG A 118 -6.14 7.74 -3.41
CA ARG A 118 -6.22 8.92 -2.53
C ARG A 118 -6.66 8.53 -1.11
N LEU A 119 -7.68 7.68 -0.98
CA LEU A 119 -8.14 7.15 0.30
C LEU A 119 -7.00 6.43 1.03
N PHE A 120 -6.30 5.51 0.34
CA PHE A 120 -5.16 4.79 0.91
C PHE A 120 -4.05 5.73 1.38
N THR A 121 -3.69 6.74 0.57
CA THR A 121 -2.69 7.75 0.97
C THR A 121 -3.09 8.45 2.26
N MET A 122 -4.33 8.92 2.37
CA MET A 122 -4.83 9.60 3.58
C MET A 122 -4.78 8.68 4.81
N MET A 123 -5.15 7.40 4.64
CA MET A 123 -5.08 6.39 5.71
C MET A 123 -3.64 6.12 6.15
N ASN A 124 -2.72 6.00 5.19
CA ASN A 124 -1.33 5.66 5.42
C ASN A 124 -0.48 6.85 5.93
N ASP A 125 -0.98 8.08 5.86
CA ASP A 125 -0.38 9.24 6.52
C ASP A 125 -0.52 9.20 8.05
N LEU A 126 -1.39 8.32 8.58
CA LEU A 126 -1.54 8.06 10.00
C LEU A 126 -0.70 6.85 10.43
N PRO A 127 -0.11 6.85 11.64
CA PRO A 127 0.53 5.65 12.16
C PRO A 127 -0.52 4.55 12.36
N THR A 128 -0.13 3.32 12.11
CA THR A 128 -0.94 2.13 12.40
C THR A 128 -1.19 2.00 13.91
N LEU A 129 -2.26 1.28 14.29
CA LEU A 129 -2.51 0.92 15.68
C LEU A 129 -1.33 0.14 16.25
N PHE A 130 -0.75 -0.77 15.46
CA PHE A 130 0.43 -1.52 15.85
C PHE A 130 1.63 -0.62 16.15
N GLU A 131 1.93 0.38 15.31
CA GLU A 131 3.02 1.34 15.56
C GLU A 131 2.78 2.15 16.84
N ILE A 132 1.53 2.53 17.11
CA ILE A 132 1.15 3.23 18.35
C ILE A 132 1.39 2.33 19.57
N VAL A 133 0.85 1.11 19.57
CA VAL A 133 0.95 0.17 20.70
C VAL A 133 2.40 -0.28 20.96
N THR A 134 3.19 -0.40 19.89
CA THR A 134 4.60 -0.83 19.99
C THR A 134 5.59 0.32 20.17
N GLU A 135 5.12 1.57 20.11
CA GLU A 135 5.94 2.80 20.13
C GLU A 135 7.00 2.84 19.01
N ARG A 136 6.73 2.18 17.88
CA ARG A 136 7.62 2.21 16.71
C ARG A 136 7.41 3.54 15.97
N LYS A 137 8.49 4.32 15.84
CA LYS A 137 8.45 5.56 15.05
C LYS A 137 8.44 5.22 13.56
N PRO A 138 7.65 5.94 12.73
CA PRO A 138 7.70 5.78 11.29
C PRO A 138 9.08 6.19 10.78
N ALA A 139 9.67 5.35 9.92
CA ALA A 139 10.92 5.67 9.24
C ALA A 139 10.65 6.86 8.30
N LYS A 140 11.10 8.06 8.66
CA LYS A 140 11.00 9.23 7.77
C LYS A 140 11.83 8.98 6.51
N ASP A 141 11.16 8.88 5.36
CA ASP A 141 11.82 9.02 4.06
C ASP A 141 12.46 10.40 3.94
N LYS A 142 13.78 10.43 3.72
CA LYS A 142 14.52 11.67 3.45
C LYS A 142 14.29 12.09 1.99
N PRO A 143 13.75 13.29 1.71
CA PRO A 143 13.77 13.83 0.36
C PRO A 143 15.18 14.41 0.09
N THR A 144 15.90 13.83 -0.87
CA THR A 144 17.16 14.39 -1.35
C THR A 144 16.86 15.53 -2.33
N THR A 145 17.14 16.75 -1.88
CA THR A 145 17.08 17.99 -2.65
C THR A 145 18.05 17.99 -3.83
N ASP A 146 17.51 18.37 -4.98
CA ASP A 146 18.18 18.61 -6.25
C ASP A 146 19.22 19.75 -6.17
N SER A 147 20.29 19.63 -6.94
CA SER A 147 21.31 20.68 -7.13
C SER A 147 21.94 20.53 -8.51
N GLY A 148 21.25 21.09 -9.49
CA GLY A 148 21.74 22.09 -10.44
C GLY A 148 23.14 21.90 -11.05
N SER A 149 23.18 21.77 -12.38
CA SER A 149 23.60 22.86 -13.28
C SER A 149 23.97 22.32 -14.68
N LYS A 150 23.41 23.00 -15.70
CA LYS A 150 23.98 23.41 -17.01
C LYS A 150 25.06 22.50 -17.62
N SER A 151 25.02 22.13 -18.91
CA SER A 151 24.70 22.97 -20.05
C SER A 151 24.70 22.15 -21.35
N ARG A 152 23.76 22.51 -22.23
CA ARG A 152 23.85 22.68 -23.70
C ARG A 152 25.09 22.11 -24.41
N VAL A 153 24.84 21.48 -25.55
CA VAL A 153 25.09 21.99 -26.93
C VAL A 153 24.99 20.75 -27.86
N VAL A 154 23.92 20.65 -28.66
CA VAL A 154 23.92 20.85 -30.14
C VAL A 154 24.85 19.81 -30.80
N THR A 155 24.42 18.95 -31.71
CA THR A 155 23.94 19.30 -33.05
C THR A 155 23.51 18.00 -33.75
N LYS A 156 22.35 18.05 -34.44
CA LYS A 156 22.15 17.68 -35.86
C LYS A 156 22.77 16.34 -36.34
N ARG A 157 22.07 15.49 -37.10
CA ARG A 157 21.09 15.78 -38.15
C ARG A 157 20.71 14.45 -38.80
N THR A 158 19.48 14.43 -39.35
CA THR A 158 19.09 13.80 -40.64
C THR A 158 19.11 12.28 -40.71
N SER A 159 18.13 11.60 -41.31
CA SER A 159 17.06 12.04 -42.20
C SER A 159 16.15 10.83 -42.48
N ASP A 160 14.86 11.12 -42.61
CA ASP A 160 13.88 10.59 -43.59
C ASP A 160 13.81 9.08 -43.79
N GLY A 161 12.69 8.43 -43.49
CA GLY A 161 11.41 8.54 -44.20
C GLY A 161 11.07 7.10 -44.67
N GLN A 162 9.90 6.52 -44.53
CA GLN A 162 8.59 6.81 -45.10
C GLN A 162 7.62 5.75 -44.51
N VAL A 163 6.59 6.14 -43.77
CA VAL A 163 5.16 6.18 -44.17
C VAL A 163 4.70 5.19 -45.26
N LYS A 164 3.81 4.26 -44.86
CA LYS A 164 2.53 3.86 -45.51
C LYS A 164 1.88 2.77 -44.64
N SER A 165 0.78 2.99 -43.91
CA SER A 165 -0.64 3.08 -44.36
C SER A 165 -1.02 1.81 -45.15
N THR A 166 -1.98 0.94 -44.80
CA THR A 166 -3.37 1.14 -44.31
C THR A 166 -4.02 -0.27 -44.05
N PRO A 167 -5.29 -0.41 -43.60
CA PRO A 167 -5.71 -1.28 -42.49
C PRO A 167 -6.54 -2.51 -42.91
N LYS A 168 -6.86 -3.39 -41.92
CA LYS A 168 -7.99 -4.37 -41.80
C LYS A 168 -7.47 -5.59 -40.99
N LEU A 169 -8.13 -6.21 -40.03
CA LEU A 169 -9.53 -6.32 -39.58
C LEU A 169 -9.53 -6.82 -38.12
N MET A 170 -10.68 -6.63 -37.45
CA MET A 170 -11.07 -7.15 -36.14
C MET A 170 -10.43 -8.48 -35.72
N ASP A 171 -9.87 -8.50 -34.50
CA ASP A 171 -9.82 -9.68 -33.66
C ASP A 171 -10.19 -9.26 -32.23
N GLU A 172 -11.20 -9.93 -31.68
CA GLU A 172 -11.64 -9.75 -30.29
C GLU A 172 -10.67 -10.53 -29.40
N SER A 173 -9.71 -9.82 -28.80
CA SER A 173 -8.87 -10.37 -27.74
C SER A 173 -9.06 -9.56 -26.47
N TYR A 174 -9.59 -10.23 -25.45
CA TYR A 174 -9.66 -9.83 -24.04
C TYR A 174 -8.47 -8.94 -23.62
N GLU A 175 -8.73 -7.65 -23.40
CA GLU A 175 -7.75 -6.78 -22.75
C GLU A 175 -7.95 -6.87 -21.23
N GLU A 176 -7.12 -7.72 -20.63
CA GLU A 176 -6.67 -7.57 -19.24
C GLU A 176 -5.95 -6.22 -19.14
N ASP A 177 -6.65 -5.20 -18.64
CA ASP A 177 -6.03 -3.89 -18.40
C ASP A 177 -5.29 -3.92 -17.05
N ASP A 178 -4.14 -4.59 -17.09
CA ASP A 178 -3.10 -4.66 -16.07
C ASP A 178 -2.28 -3.35 -16.10
N ASP A 179 -2.83 -2.28 -15.52
CA ASP A 179 -2.11 -0.99 -15.45
C ASP A 179 -2.16 -0.34 -14.05
N GLU A 180 -1.65 -1.10 -13.07
CA GLU A 180 -1.16 -0.55 -11.80
C GLU A 180 0.22 -1.07 -11.41
N HIS A 181 1.12 -1.20 -12.40
CA HIS A 181 2.54 -1.13 -12.09
C HIS A 181 2.92 0.32 -11.82
N SER A 182 3.36 0.57 -10.58
CA SER A 182 4.27 1.66 -10.23
C SER A 182 5.12 2.01 -11.44
N GLU A 183 5.01 3.24 -11.97
CA GLU A 183 5.76 3.67 -13.15
C GLU A 183 7.24 3.33 -12.94
N THR A 184 7.69 2.20 -13.45
CA THR A 184 9.02 1.67 -13.13
C THR A 184 9.98 2.52 -13.93
N LEU A 185 10.57 3.50 -13.26
CA LEU A 185 11.41 4.50 -13.92
C LEU A 185 12.81 3.93 -14.13
N CYS A 186 13.34 4.12 -15.34
CA CYS A 186 14.71 3.76 -15.64
C CYS A 186 15.67 4.59 -14.78
N GLY A 187 16.48 3.93 -13.95
CA GLY A 187 17.44 4.54 -13.05
C GLY A 187 18.60 5.31 -13.71
N SER A 188 18.62 5.38 -15.05
CA SER A 188 19.59 6.17 -15.82
C SER A 188 18.96 7.36 -16.56
N CYS A 189 17.71 7.29 -17.02
CA CYS A 189 17.10 8.34 -17.84
C CYS A 189 15.78 8.87 -17.29
N GLY A 190 15.23 8.25 -16.24
CA GLY A 190 13.94 8.62 -15.66
C GLY A 190 12.73 8.30 -16.54
N GLY A 191 12.91 7.64 -17.68
CA GLY A 191 11.81 7.24 -18.56
C GLY A 191 10.98 6.11 -17.96
N ASN A 192 9.68 6.13 -18.24
CA ASN A 192 8.69 5.15 -17.81
C ASN A 192 8.95 3.76 -18.41
N TYR A 193 8.42 2.75 -17.72
CA TYR A 193 8.36 1.39 -18.22
C TYR A 193 7.62 1.30 -19.55
N ASN A 194 8.16 0.49 -20.46
CA ASN A 194 7.54 0.12 -21.73
C ASN A 194 7.89 -1.34 -22.00
N ALA A 195 6.87 -2.19 -22.17
CA ALA A 195 7.01 -3.62 -22.41
C ALA A 195 7.72 -3.95 -23.74
N ASP A 196 7.67 -3.05 -24.72
CA ASP A 196 8.35 -3.22 -26.01
C ASP A 196 9.87 -2.97 -25.94
N GLU A 197 10.36 -2.42 -24.83
CA GLU A 197 11.78 -2.15 -24.64
C GLU A 197 12.46 -3.23 -23.79
N PHE A 198 13.74 -3.50 -24.06
CA PHE A 198 14.52 -4.39 -23.21
C PHE A 198 14.96 -3.67 -21.92
N TRP A 199 14.71 -4.31 -20.77
CA TRP A 199 15.09 -3.83 -19.44
C TRP A 199 15.97 -4.84 -18.70
N ILE A 200 16.82 -4.34 -17.79
CA ILE A 200 17.67 -5.14 -16.92
C ILE A 200 17.72 -4.54 -15.51
N GLY A 201 17.58 -5.40 -14.49
CA GLY A 201 17.65 -5.03 -13.08
C GLY A 201 19.06 -5.22 -12.50
N CYS A 202 19.53 -4.25 -11.69
CA CYS A 202 20.84 -4.30 -11.05
C CYS A 202 20.80 -5.07 -9.72
N ASP A 203 21.65 -6.09 -9.57
CA ASP A 203 21.70 -6.93 -8.35
C ASP A 203 22.26 -6.21 -7.11
N ILE A 204 22.78 -4.99 -7.26
CA ILE A 204 23.41 -4.22 -6.17
C ILE A 204 22.48 -3.15 -5.59
N CYS A 205 21.68 -2.50 -6.44
CA CYS A 205 20.82 -1.38 -6.02
C CYS A 205 19.35 -1.61 -6.35
N GLU A 206 19.01 -2.76 -6.93
CA GLU A 206 17.66 -3.20 -7.24
C GLU A 206 16.86 -2.26 -8.17
N ARG A 207 17.55 -1.31 -8.81
CA ARG A 207 16.96 -0.41 -9.81
C ARG A 207 16.93 -1.06 -11.19
N TRP A 208 15.90 -0.71 -11.95
CA TRP A 208 15.68 -1.14 -13.33
C TRP A 208 16.21 -0.12 -14.33
N TYR A 209 16.69 -0.60 -15.48
CA TYR A 209 17.28 0.21 -16.53
C TYR A 209 16.87 -0.30 -17.90
N HIS A 210 16.60 0.61 -18.85
CA HIS A 210 16.58 0.21 -20.26
C HIS A 210 17.97 -0.33 -20.63
N GLY A 211 18.04 -1.46 -21.33
CA GLY A 211 19.30 -2.03 -21.78
C GLY A 211 20.11 -1.06 -22.65
N LYS A 212 19.44 -0.22 -23.45
CA LYS A 212 20.07 0.87 -24.21
C LYS A 212 20.74 1.92 -23.32
N CYS A 213 20.14 2.26 -22.17
CA CYS A 213 20.68 3.23 -21.22
C CYS A 213 21.94 2.72 -20.51
N VAL A 214 22.08 1.40 -20.37
CA VAL A 214 23.24 0.76 -19.72
C VAL A 214 24.12 -0.06 -20.66
N LYS A 215 23.89 0.04 -21.97
CA LYS A 215 24.65 -0.63 -23.04
C LYS A 215 24.71 -2.15 -22.90
N ILE A 216 23.59 -2.76 -22.53
CA ILE A 216 23.39 -4.21 -22.49
C ILE A 216 22.30 -4.58 -23.50
N THR A 217 22.59 -5.56 -24.35
CA THR A 217 21.63 -6.15 -25.28
C THR A 217 20.98 -7.39 -24.63
N PRO A 218 19.79 -7.81 -25.09
CA PRO A 218 19.16 -9.05 -24.61
C PRO A 218 20.12 -10.26 -24.67
N ALA A 219 20.75 -10.49 -25.82
CA ALA A 219 21.72 -11.57 -26.00
C ALA A 219 22.91 -11.51 -25.04
N LYS A 220 23.36 -10.30 -24.67
CA LYS A 220 24.43 -10.15 -23.67
C LYS A 220 23.91 -10.48 -22.27
N ALA A 221 22.68 -10.08 -21.95
CA ALA A 221 22.07 -10.32 -20.63
C ALA A 221 21.89 -11.80 -20.32
N GLU A 222 21.58 -12.64 -21.32
CA GLU A 222 21.49 -14.10 -21.17
C GLU A 222 22.78 -14.74 -20.59
N SER A 223 23.94 -14.11 -20.86
CA SER A 223 25.24 -14.58 -20.37
C SER A 223 25.67 -13.98 -19.02
N ILE A 224 24.92 -13.01 -18.48
CA ILE A 224 25.26 -12.30 -17.25
C ILE A 224 24.64 -13.03 -16.06
N LYS A 225 25.48 -13.62 -15.21
CA LYS A 225 25.02 -14.25 -13.94
C LYS A 225 24.64 -13.23 -12.87
N GLN A 226 25.36 -12.11 -12.82
CA GLN A 226 25.09 -10.99 -11.92
C GLN A 226 25.37 -9.68 -12.65
N TYR A 227 24.32 -8.88 -12.84
CA TYR A 227 24.38 -7.59 -13.49
C TYR A 227 24.61 -6.46 -12.48
N LYS A 228 25.67 -5.69 -12.71
CA LYS A 228 26.01 -4.50 -11.94
C LYS A 228 25.89 -3.25 -12.80
N CYS A 229 25.02 -2.32 -12.41
CA CYS A 229 24.81 -1.09 -13.17
C CYS A 229 26.06 -0.18 -13.15
N PRO A 230 26.20 0.74 -14.12
CA PRO A 230 27.36 1.64 -14.20
C PRO A 230 27.60 2.47 -12.93
N SER A 231 26.53 2.88 -12.24
CA SER A 231 26.63 3.63 -10.98
C SER A 231 27.24 2.78 -9.87
N CYS A 232 26.82 1.53 -9.73
CA CYS A 232 27.38 0.61 -8.75
C CYS A 232 28.81 0.18 -9.10
N MET A 233 29.14 0.04 -10.40
CA MET A 233 30.51 -0.25 -10.84
C MET A 233 31.50 0.86 -10.47
N LYS A 234 31.07 2.13 -10.52
CA LYS A 234 31.90 3.28 -10.12
C LYS A 234 32.11 3.34 -8.60
N ARG A 235 31.08 3.01 -7.82
CA ARG A 235 31.13 3.02 -6.34
C ARG A 235 32.07 1.98 -5.74
N SER A 236 32.36 0.88 -6.45
CA SER A 236 33.30 -0.15 -5.99
C SER A 236 34.76 0.09 -6.39
N ARG A 237 35.07 1.24 -6.98
CA ARG A 237 36.44 1.64 -7.37
C ARG A 237 36.96 2.83 -6.57
N GLN A 238 36.19 3.30 -5.59
CA GLN A 238 36.60 4.20 -4.52
C GLN A 238 36.71 3.37 -3.23
#